data_AF-A0A2Z6PQU0-F1
#
_entry.id   AF-A0A2Z6PQU0-F1
#
_cell.length_a   1.000
_cell.length_b   1.000
_cell.length_c   1.000
_cell.angle_alpha   90.00
_cell.angle_beta   90.00
_cell.angle_gamma   90.00
#
_symmetry.space_group_name_H-M   'P 1'
#
loop_
_entity.id
_entity.type
_entity.pdbx_description
1 polymer ?
#
loop_
_entity_poly.entity_id
_entity_poly.type
_entity_poly.pdbx_seq_one_letter_code
_entity_poly.pdbx_strand_id
1 'polypeptide(L)'
;MALGSSIGVHGWGDMKSLTVQFVTGRWFVVFASFLIMAAAGATYMFGLYSGDIKTALAVVFIEENKVWQSKKFALVDPSPVKIVTQSETVTETEKEKVNSVVSAPKKDTKWYEDVFNPPARGEDYTILQALFSIDMLILFVACICGVGGTLTAIDNLGQIGTSLRYPKKSISTFVSLVSIWNYLGRVFSGFVSEHFLTKYRFPRPLMLTLTLFVSCIGHLLIAFDVKNGLYIASVIIGFCFGAQWPLLFAIISELFGLKYYATLYNFGSVASPLGLYVLNVKITGHLYDKEAATFFGAVFSLLLVARTRKFYKGDIYKRFREEAMVTEAEMLEKKNMGKTEEDAKVGEQHVVTT
;
A
#
# COMPACT_ATOMS: atom_id res chain seq x y z
N MET A 1 -31.19 -23.77 -72.64
CA MET A 1 -29.77 -23.37 -72.53
C MET A 1 -29.76 -21.87 -72.31
N ALA A 2 -29.17 -21.28 -71.28
CA ALA A 2 -27.96 -21.68 -70.56
C ALA A 2 -28.08 -21.43 -69.05
N LEU A 3 -27.52 -22.37 -68.29
CA LEU A 3 -27.12 -22.22 -66.90
C LEU A 3 -25.92 -21.27 -66.85
N GLY A 4 -25.98 -20.23 -66.02
CA GLY A 4 -24.88 -19.32 -65.73
C GLY A 4 -24.73 -19.15 -64.23
N SER A 5 -23.93 -20.03 -63.63
CA SER A 5 -23.49 -19.95 -62.25
C SER A 5 -22.61 -18.71 -62.03
N SER A 6 -22.99 -17.81 -61.13
CA SER A 6 -22.06 -16.91 -60.46
C SER A 6 -22.23 -17.10 -58.97
N ILE A 7 -21.38 -17.96 -58.42
CA ILE A 7 -21.20 -18.13 -56.98
C ILE A 7 -20.54 -16.85 -56.49
N GLY A 8 -21.31 -16.05 -55.76
CA GLY A 8 -20.88 -14.80 -55.17
C GLY A 8 -19.72 -15.01 -54.20
N VAL A 9 -18.59 -14.37 -54.50
CA VAL A 9 -17.48 -14.18 -53.56
C VAL A 9 -17.90 -13.09 -52.56
N HIS A 10 -18.86 -13.39 -51.69
CA HIS A 10 -19.21 -12.58 -50.52
C HIS A 10 -18.76 -13.35 -49.29
N GLY A 11 -17.61 -13.00 -48.72
CA GLY A 11 -17.16 -13.68 -47.50
C GLY A 11 -15.97 -13.01 -46.82
N TRP A 12 -14.95 -12.62 -47.58
CA TRP A 12 -13.71 -12.13 -46.94
C TRP A 12 -13.69 -10.61 -46.70
N GLY A 13 -14.24 -9.82 -47.62
CA GLY A 13 -14.33 -8.35 -47.48
C GLY A 13 -15.26 -7.92 -46.34
N ASP A 14 -16.41 -8.57 -46.23
CA ASP A 14 -17.41 -8.27 -45.19
C ASP A 14 -16.94 -8.69 -43.80
N MET A 15 -16.24 -9.81 -43.63
CA MET A 15 -15.73 -10.22 -42.32
C MET A 15 -14.68 -9.24 -41.77
N LYS A 16 -13.80 -8.69 -42.63
CA LYS A 16 -12.86 -7.64 -42.23
C LYS A 16 -13.62 -6.35 -41.86
N SER A 17 -14.65 -5.98 -42.63
CA SER A 17 -15.50 -4.82 -42.34
C SER A 17 -16.26 -4.95 -41.01
N LEU A 18 -16.86 -6.11 -40.75
CA LEU A 18 -17.65 -6.41 -39.55
C LEU A 18 -16.75 -6.52 -38.31
N THR A 19 -15.56 -7.10 -38.45
CA THR A 19 -14.54 -7.13 -37.39
C THR A 19 -14.05 -5.71 -37.07
N VAL A 20 -13.80 -4.88 -38.08
CA VAL A 20 -13.39 -3.48 -37.89
C VAL A 20 -14.52 -2.68 -37.25
N GLN A 21 -15.77 -2.83 -37.69
CA GLN A 21 -16.93 -2.18 -37.06
C GLN A 21 -17.16 -2.64 -35.63
N PHE A 22 -16.94 -3.92 -35.33
CA PHE A 22 -17.02 -4.43 -33.97
C PHE A 22 -15.92 -3.82 -33.09
N VAL A 23 -14.65 -3.86 -33.52
CA VAL A 23 -13.51 -3.36 -32.75
C VAL A 23 -13.49 -1.82 -32.62
N THR A 24 -13.99 -1.10 -33.62
CA THR A 24 -14.16 0.37 -33.56
C THR A 24 -15.49 0.79 -32.94
N GLY A 25 -16.36 -0.17 -32.61
CA GLY A 25 -17.69 0.06 -32.07
C GLY A 25 -17.63 0.65 -30.66
N ARG A 26 -18.48 1.65 -30.39
CA ARG A 26 -18.58 2.32 -29.08
C ARG A 26 -18.82 1.32 -27.94
N TRP A 27 -19.63 0.29 -28.19
CA TRP A 27 -19.94 -0.76 -27.22
C TRP A 27 -18.77 -1.70 -26.95
N PHE A 28 -17.96 -2.00 -27.97
CA PHE A 28 -16.74 -2.76 -27.78
C PHE A 28 -15.70 -1.95 -27.01
N VAL A 29 -15.57 -0.65 -27.28
CA VAL A 29 -14.70 0.24 -26.50
C VAL A 29 -15.14 0.28 -25.04
N VAL A 30 -16.45 0.35 -24.76
CA VAL A 30 -16.98 0.27 -23.39
C VAL A 30 -16.63 -1.08 -22.76
N PHE A 31 -16.90 -2.19 -23.43
CA PHE A 31 -16.58 -3.53 -22.94
C PHE A 31 -15.08 -3.73 -22.67
N ALA A 32 -14.22 -3.33 -23.61
CA ALA A 32 -12.77 -3.40 -23.49
C ALA A 32 -12.25 -2.51 -22.35
N SER A 33 -12.82 -1.30 -22.18
CA SER A 33 -12.49 -0.41 -21.07
C SER A 33 -12.89 -1.02 -19.73
N PHE A 34 -14.04 -1.68 -19.66
CA PHE A 34 -14.48 -2.44 -18.48
C PHE A 34 -13.51 -3.58 -18.16
N LEU A 35 -13.07 -4.37 -19.16
CA LEU A 35 -12.08 -5.44 -18.97
C LEU A 35 -10.73 -4.92 -18.50
N ILE A 36 -10.21 -3.85 -19.12
CA ILE A 36 -8.93 -3.24 -18.74
C ILE A 36 -9.00 -2.70 -17.31
N MET A 37 -10.10 -2.02 -16.94
CA MET A 37 -10.30 -1.52 -15.58
C MET A 37 -10.47 -2.64 -14.55
N ALA A 38 -11.13 -3.75 -14.90
CA ALA A 38 -11.23 -4.93 -14.05
C ALA A 38 -9.85 -5.56 -13.80
N ALA A 39 -9.02 -5.67 -14.84
CA ALA A 39 -7.64 -6.17 -14.72
C ALA A 39 -6.76 -5.25 -13.86
N ALA A 40 -6.96 -3.93 -13.91
CA ALA A 40 -6.24 -2.98 -13.06
C ALA A 40 -6.51 -3.21 -11.56
N GLY A 41 -7.73 -3.64 -11.19
CA GLY A 41 -8.10 -3.99 -9.82
C GLY A 41 -7.53 -5.32 -9.32
N ALA A 42 -7.10 -6.21 -10.24
CA ALA A 42 -6.54 -7.52 -9.90
C ALA A 42 -5.15 -7.41 -9.25
N THR A 43 -4.38 -6.37 -9.54
CA THR A 43 -3.06 -6.14 -8.91
C THR A 43 -3.15 -6.04 -7.39
N TYR A 44 -4.23 -5.47 -6.84
CA TYR A 44 -4.50 -5.40 -5.40
C TYR A 44 -4.92 -6.73 -4.79
N MET A 45 -5.41 -7.66 -5.62
CA MET A 45 -5.72 -9.04 -5.22
C MET A 45 -4.54 -9.98 -5.44
N PHE A 46 -3.39 -9.51 -5.95
CA PHE A 46 -2.22 -10.35 -6.19
C PHE A 46 -1.79 -11.11 -4.93
N GLY A 47 -1.86 -10.49 -3.75
CA GLY A 47 -1.60 -11.18 -2.48
C GLY A 47 -2.49 -12.42 -2.25
N LEU A 48 -3.73 -12.42 -2.77
CA LEU A 48 -4.70 -13.50 -2.61
C LEU A 48 -4.44 -14.68 -3.56
N TYR A 49 -4.08 -14.43 -4.82
CA TYR A 49 -3.86 -15.49 -5.83
C TYR A 49 -2.38 -15.76 -6.13
N SER A 50 -1.44 -14.99 -5.59
CA SER A 50 -0.01 -15.18 -5.81
C SER A 50 0.49 -16.51 -5.25
N GLY A 51 -0.13 -17.00 -4.17
CA GLY A 51 0.11 -18.35 -3.66
C GLY A 51 -0.20 -19.39 -4.74
N ASP A 52 -1.40 -19.32 -5.31
CA ASP A 52 -1.86 -20.24 -6.35
C ASP A 52 -0.98 -20.16 -7.62
N ILE A 53 -0.60 -18.94 -8.04
CA ILE A 53 0.33 -18.71 -9.16
C ILE A 53 1.69 -19.36 -8.91
N LYS A 54 2.25 -19.21 -7.70
CA LYS A 54 3.55 -19.81 -7.36
C LYS A 54 3.50 -21.33 -7.44
N THR A 55 2.43 -21.94 -6.92
CA THR A 55 2.22 -23.40 -7.06
C THR A 55 2.06 -23.81 -8.51
N ALA A 56 1.28 -23.07 -9.32
CA ALA A 56 1.10 -23.36 -10.73
C ALA A 56 2.43 -23.27 -11.50
N LEU A 57 3.22 -22.21 -11.27
CA LEU A 57 4.54 -22.06 -11.86
C LEU A 57 5.51 -23.17 -11.43
N ALA A 58 5.50 -23.55 -10.15
CA ALA A 58 6.32 -24.67 -9.66
C ALA A 58 5.99 -25.97 -10.39
N VAL A 59 4.70 -26.27 -10.61
CA VAL A 59 4.25 -27.42 -11.40
C VAL A 59 4.74 -27.32 -12.85
N VAL A 60 4.61 -26.15 -13.48
CA VAL A 60 5.10 -25.93 -14.86
C VAL A 60 6.60 -26.13 -14.97
N PHE A 61 7.40 -25.60 -14.03
CA PHE A 61 8.85 -25.79 -14.02
C PHE A 61 9.24 -27.26 -13.80
N ILE A 62 8.52 -27.99 -12.95
CA ILE A 62 8.74 -29.43 -12.74
C ILE A 62 8.46 -30.20 -14.03
N GLU A 63 7.33 -29.94 -14.69
CA GLU A 63 6.96 -30.60 -15.94
C GLU A 63 7.91 -30.24 -17.09
N GLU A 64 8.28 -28.96 -17.22
CA GLU A 64 9.25 -28.53 -18.24
C GLU A 64 10.62 -29.17 -18.03
N ASN A 65 11.06 -29.31 -16.77
CA ASN A 65 12.30 -30.00 -16.46
C ASN A 65 12.21 -31.51 -16.75
N LYS A 66 11.06 -32.15 -16.50
CA LYS A 66 10.83 -33.56 -16.90
C LYS A 66 10.88 -33.71 -18.41
N VAL A 67 10.24 -32.82 -19.17
CA VAL A 67 10.25 -32.81 -20.64
C VAL A 67 11.66 -32.57 -21.18
N TRP A 68 12.45 -31.70 -20.54
CA TRP A 68 13.82 -31.46 -20.94
C TRP A 68 14.73 -32.67 -20.68
N GLN A 69 14.54 -33.35 -19.55
CA GLN A 69 15.25 -34.60 -19.24
C GLN A 69 14.85 -35.73 -20.19
N SER A 70 13.57 -35.84 -20.56
CA SER A 70 13.13 -36.83 -21.55
C SER A 70 13.70 -36.56 -22.94
N LYS A 71 13.80 -35.29 -23.35
CA LYS A 71 14.48 -34.89 -24.59
C LYS A 71 15.98 -35.21 -24.55
N LYS A 72 16.65 -35.00 -23.41
CA LYS A 72 18.05 -35.40 -23.23
C LYS A 72 18.26 -36.91 -23.34
N PHE A 73 17.37 -37.70 -22.75
CA PHE A 73 17.41 -39.17 -22.87
C PHE A 73 17.12 -39.65 -24.30
N ALA A 74 16.25 -38.96 -25.04
CA ALA A 74 15.92 -39.27 -26.43
C ALA A 74 17.04 -38.88 -27.44
N LEU A 75 17.99 -38.02 -27.04
CA LEU A 75 19.11 -37.58 -27.88
C LEU A 75 20.38 -38.45 -27.73
N VAL A 76 20.32 -39.58 -27.02
CA VAL A 76 21.46 -40.50 -26.77
C VAL A 76 21.48 -41.69 -27.77
N ASP A 77 20.81 -41.59 -28.91
CA ASP A 77 21.03 -42.51 -30.06
C ASP A 77 21.81 -41.78 -31.17
N PRO A 78 23.04 -42.22 -31.54
CA PRO A 78 23.84 -41.48 -32.51
C PRO A 78 23.60 -42.00 -33.93
N SER A 79 23.24 -41.10 -34.84
CA SER A 79 23.61 -41.18 -36.26
C SER A 79 23.52 -39.78 -36.91
N PRO A 80 24.56 -39.30 -37.62
CA PRO A 80 24.62 -37.92 -38.09
C PRO A 80 24.15 -37.78 -39.54
N VAL A 81 23.31 -36.79 -39.84
CA VAL A 81 23.17 -36.26 -41.20
C VAL A 81 23.22 -34.73 -41.17
N LYS A 82 24.04 -34.21 -42.08
CA LYS A 82 24.60 -32.87 -42.21
C LYS A 82 23.87 -32.12 -43.32
N ILE A 83 23.32 -30.92 -43.08
CA ILE A 83 22.93 -29.95 -44.12
C ILE A 83 23.16 -28.54 -43.55
N VAL A 84 24.34 -27.95 -43.78
CA VAL A 84 24.62 -26.85 -44.73
C VAL A 84 23.74 -25.61 -44.48
N THR A 85 24.32 -24.65 -43.76
CA THR A 85 23.79 -23.30 -43.56
C THR A 85 24.05 -22.45 -44.81
N GLN A 86 23.00 -21.96 -45.44
CA GLN A 86 23.06 -20.88 -46.42
C GLN A 86 22.62 -19.59 -45.71
N SER A 87 23.53 -18.63 -45.59
CA SER A 87 23.22 -17.31 -45.06
C SER A 87 22.43 -16.52 -46.09
N GLU A 88 21.21 -16.12 -45.75
CA GLU A 88 20.47 -15.13 -46.53
C GLU A 88 20.55 -13.75 -45.87
N THR A 89 21.08 -12.83 -46.67
CA THR A 89 21.17 -11.39 -46.49
C THR A 89 19.77 -10.78 -46.48
N VAL A 90 19.38 -10.10 -45.41
CA VAL A 90 18.21 -9.21 -45.41
C VAL A 90 18.67 -7.80 -45.78
N THR A 91 18.29 -7.37 -46.98
CA THR A 91 18.37 -5.98 -47.43
C THR A 91 17.08 -5.27 -47.04
N GLU A 92 17.15 -4.31 -46.12
CA GLU A 92 16.08 -3.34 -45.90
C GLU A 92 16.46 -2.04 -46.62
N THR A 93 15.68 -1.70 -47.64
CA THR A 93 15.74 -0.40 -48.33
C THR A 93 14.33 0.13 -48.49
N GLU A 94 14.14 1.33 -47.95
CA GLU A 94 13.32 2.46 -48.40
C GLU A 94 11.96 2.82 -47.77
N LYS A 95 12.04 3.95 -47.04
CA LYS A 95 11.29 5.23 -47.17
C LYS A 95 9.85 5.29 -46.65
N GLU A 96 9.63 6.24 -45.74
CA GLU A 96 8.84 7.42 -46.13
C GLU A 96 9.15 8.69 -45.33
N LYS A 97 9.11 9.80 -46.06
CA LYS A 97 9.44 11.17 -45.67
C LYS A 97 8.36 11.71 -44.72
N VAL A 98 8.76 12.23 -43.56
CA VAL A 98 7.92 13.13 -42.77
C VAL A 98 8.16 14.54 -43.28
N ASN A 99 7.15 15.09 -43.97
CA ASN A 99 7.08 16.49 -44.33
C ASN A 99 7.07 17.34 -43.07
N SER A 100 8.06 18.23 -42.97
CA SER A 100 8.11 19.33 -42.02
C SER A 100 6.98 20.31 -42.31
N VAL A 101 5.97 20.34 -41.43
CA VAL A 101 5.06 21.48 -41.35
C VAL A 101 5.86 22.64 -40.77
N VAL A 102 6.11 23.63 -41.62
CA VAL A 102 6.65 24.94 -41.27
C VAL A 102 5.78 25.52 -40.16
N SER A 103 6.33 25.59 -38.95
CA SER A 103 5.80 26.45 -37.88
C SER A 103 6.61 27.75 -37.88
N ALA A 104 5.89 28.86 -37.83
CA ALA A 104 6.38 30.24 -37.86
C ALA A 104 7.52 30.48 -36.84
N PRO A 105 8.40 31.49 -37.07
CA PRO A 105 9.60 31.67 -36.25
C PRO A 105 9.18 32.07 -34.83
N LYS A 106 9.33 31.15 -33.87
CA LYS A 106 9.33 31.52 -32.46
C LYS A 106 10.69 32.10 -32.15
N LYS A 107 10.68 33.35 -31.68
CA LYS A 107 11.81 34.06 -31.05
C LYS A 107 12.60 33.08 -30.17
N ASP A 108 13.93 33.11 -30.27
CA ASP A 108 14.84 32.41 -29.35
C ASP A 108 14.65 32.95 -27.92
N THR A 109 13.61 32.48 -27.22
CA THR A 109 13.51 32.65 -25.77
C THR A 109 14.31 31.54 -25.12
N LYS A 110 15.12 31.91 -24.11
CA LYS A 110 15.93 30.91 -23.42
C LYS A 110 14.99 29.96 -22.67
N TRP A 111 15.35 28.69 -22.61
CA TRP A 111 14.52 27.61 -22.05
C TRP A 111 14.01 27.83 -20.61
N TYR A 112 14.58 28.80 -19.87
CA TYR A 112 14.23 29.15 -18.49
C TYR A 112 13.44 30.46 -18.34
N GLU A 113 13.39 31.33 -19.35
CA GLU A 113 12.84 32.69 -19.20
C GLU A 113 11.31 32.70 -18.99
N ASP A 114 10.61 31.67 -19.48
CA ASP A 114 9.15 31.57 -19.40
C ASP A 114 8.65 30.67 -18.26
N VAL A 115 9.55 30.08 -17.43
CA VAL A 115 9.19 29.03 -16.43
C VAL A 115 8.18 29.51 -15.39
N PHE A 116 8.24 30.77 -14.98
CA PHE A 116 7.35 31.34 -13.97
C PHE A 116 6.21 32.19 -14.58
N ASN A 117 6.09 32.21 -15.91
CA ASN A 117 5.03 32.90 -16.62
C ASN A 117 4.00 31.87 -17.12
N PRO A 118 2.86 31.70 -16.42
CA PRO A 118 1.83 30.77 -16.88
C PRO A 118 1.20 31.25 -18.20
N PRO A 119 0.92 30.35 -19.16
CA PRO A 119 0.25 30.69 -20.40
C PRO A 119 -1.22 31.07 -20.17
N ALA A 120 -1.87 31.62 -21.20
CA ALA A 120 -3.29 31.95 -21.12
C ALA A 120 -4.13 30.69 -20.87
N ARG A 121 -5.23 30.84 -20.13
CA ARG A 121 -6.06 29.70 -19.70
C ARG A 121 -6.64 28.97 -20.93
N GLY A 122 -6.23 27.72 -21.14
CA GLY A 122 -6.60 26.90 -22.29
C GLY A 122 -5.47 26.68 -23.31
N GLU A 123 -4.31 27.33 -23.15
CA GLU A 123 -3.11 27.01 -23.91
C GLU A 123 -2.28 25.91 -23.24
N ASP A 124 -1.53 25.15 -24.05
CA ASP A 124 -0.68 24.08 -23.55
C ASP A 124 0.51 24.65 -22.76
N TYR A 125 0.71 24.14 -21.55
CA TYR A 125 1.91 24.43 -20.76
C TYR A 125 3.15 23.78 -21.37
N THR A 126 4.30 24.43 -21.24
CA THR A 126 5.58 23.73 -21.37
C THR A 126 5.86 22.88 -20.13
N ILE A 127 6.74 21.88 -20.25
CA ILE A 127 7.03 20.94 -19.16
C ILE A 127 7.50 21.69 -17.90
N LEU A 128 8.48 22.60 -18.03
CA LEU A 128 9.04 23.32 -16.89
C LEU A 128 8.04 24.29 -16.25
N GLN A 129 7.22 24.97 -17.07
CA GLN A 129 6.14 25.82 -16.55
C GLN A 129 5.14 25.02 -15.73
N ALA A 130 4.72 23.86 -16.23
CA ALA A 130 3.74 23.02 -15.53
C ALA A 130 4.33 22.49 -14.21
N LEU A 131 5.57 22.00 -14.22
CA LEU A 131 6.22 21.44 -13.04
C LEU A 131 6.33 22.44 -11.87
N PHE A 132 6.62 23.70 -12.16
CA PHE A 132 6.76 24.76 -11.15
C PHE A 132 5.50 25.61 -10.99
N SER A 133 4.40 25.24 -11.64
CA SER A 133 3.11 25.92 -11.45
C SER A 133 2.54 25.62 -10.06
N ILE A 134 1.87 26.61 -9.49
CA ILE A 134 1.17 26.47 -8.19
C ILE A 134 0.10 25.37 -8.30
N ASP A 135 -0.61 25.29 -9.42
CA ASP A 135 -1.65 24.29 -9.66
C ASP A 135 -1.09 22.85 -9.63
N MET A 136 0.09 22.61 -10.23
CA MET A 136 0.73 21.29 -10.20
C MET A 136 1.23 20.95 -8.80
N LEU A 137 1.82 21.92 -8.08
CA LEU A 137 2.30 21.69 -6.72
C LEU A 137 1.14 21.37 -5.75
N ILE A 138 0.02 22.09 -5.85
CA ILE A 138 -1.19 21.80 -5.06
C ILE A 138 -1.70 20.40 -5.40
N LEU A 139 -1.79 20.06 -6.67
CA LEU A 139 -2.24 18.75 -7.13
C LEU A 139 -1.29 17.64 -6.64
N PHE A 140 0.01 17.87 -6.67
CA PHE A 140 1.04 16.94 -6.22
C PHE A 140 0.94 16.67 -4.72
N VAL A 141 0.81 17.72 -3.89
CA VAL A 141 0.61 17.59 -2.44
C VAL A 141 -0.73 16.90 -2.13
N ALA A 142 -1.81 17.26 -2.83
CA ALA A 142 -3.11 16.61 -2.69
C ALA A 142 -3.05 15.12 -3.05
N CYS A 143 -2.28 14.74 -4.07
CA CYS A 143 -2.03 13.35 -4.43
C CYS A 143 -1.19 12.61 -3.39
N ILE A 144 -0.16 13.24 -2.80
CA ILE A 144 0.60 12.64 -1.69
C ILE A 144 -0.34 12.29 -0.53
N CYS A 145 -1.15 13.24 -0.08
CA CYS A 145 -2.05 13.03 1.06
C CYS A 145 -3.19 12.07 0.70
N GLY A 146 -3.78 12.23 -0.48
CA GLY A 146 -4.93 11.46 -0.92
C GLY A 146 -4.60 10.04 -1.36
N VAL A 147 -3.79 9.92 -2.40
CA VAL A 147 -3.38 8.63 -2.99
C VAL A 147 -2.46 7.92 -2.01
N GLY A 148 -1.47 8.61 -1.44
CA GLY A 148 -0.54 8.01 -0.47
C GLY A 148 -1.23 7.57 0.82
N GLY A 149 -2.16 8.36 1.37
CA GLY A 149 -2.89 7.99 2.59
C GLY A 149 -3.80 6.78 2.39
N THR A 150 -4.65 6.81 1.35
CA THR A 150 -5.53 5.68 1.03
C THR A 150 -4.75 4.42 0.67
N LEU A 151 -3.66 4.54 -0.11
CA LEU A 151 -2.78 3.41 -0.44
C LEU A 151 -2.11 2.83 0.81
N THR A 152 -1.65 3.67 1.75
CA THR A 152 -1.08 3.21 3.02
C THR A 152 -2.08 2.40 3.84
N ALA A 153 -3.35 2.82 3.88
CA ALA A 153 -4.41 2.07 4.55
C ALA A 153 -4.70 0.72 3.86
N ILE A 154 -4.64 0.67 2.52
CA ILE A 154 -4.84 -0.55 1.73
C ILE A 154 -3.68 -1.53 1.94
N ASP A 155 -2.44 -1.08 1.85
CA ASP A 155 -1.24 -1.93 1.99
C ASP A 155 -1.14 -2.54 3.40
N ASN A 156 -1.58 -1.80 4.41
CA ASN A 156 -1.57 -2.24 5.80
C ASN A 156 -2.90 -2.87 6.26
N LEU A 157 -3.89 -3.02 5.37
CA LEU A 157 -5.24 -3.44 5.73
C LEU A 157 -5.27 -4.81 6.42
N GLY A 158 -4.39 -5.72 6.02
CA GLY A 158 -4.24 -7.04 6.66
C GLY A 158 -3.75 -6.95 8.10
N GLN A 159 -2.80 -6.05 8.37
CA GLN A 159 -2.25 -5.84 9.71
C GLN A 159 -3.27 -5.11 10.60
N ILE A 160 -3.93 -4.07 10.07
CA ILE A 160 -5.01 -3.33 10.73
C ILE A 160 -6.15 -4.29 11.10
N GLY A 161 -6.60 -5.13 10.16
CA GLY A 161 -7.66 -6.10 10.44
C GLY A 161 -7.28 -7.10 11.53
N THR A 162 -6.03 -7.53 11.57
CA THR A 162 -5.53 -8.46 12.60
C THR A 162 -5.46 -7.79 13.97
N SER A 163 -5.02 -6.52 14.06
CA SER A 163 -4.93 -5.78 15.32
C SER A 163 -6.31 -5.47 15.91
N LEU A 164 -7.29 -5.17 15.05
CA LEU A 164 -8.71 -5.00 15.42
C LEU A 164 -9.44 -6.34 15.66
N ARG A 165 -8.71 -7.46 15.70
CA ARG A 165 -9.22 -8.80 16.05
C ARG A 165 -10.23 -9.37 15.06
N TYR A 166 -10.19 -8.96 13.79
CA TYR A 166 -10.99 -9.60 12.75
C TYR A 166 -10.45 -10.99 12.38
N PRO A 167 -11.33 -11.95 12.07
CA PRO A 167 -10.90 -13.25 11.57
C PRO A 167 -10.28 -13.10 10.16
N LYS A 168 -9.31 -13.95 9.82
CA LYS A 168 -8.61 -13.94 8.51
C LYS A 168 -9.58 -13.96 7.31
N LYS A 169 -10.72 -14.64 7.44
CA LYS A 169 -11.78 -14.67 6.42
C LYS A 169 -12.38 -13.27 6.17
N SER A 170 -12.66 -12.52 7.23
CA SER A 170 -13.11 -11.12 7.11
C SER A 170 -12.04 -10.22 6.53
N ILE A 171 -10.77 -10.41 6.91
CA ILE A 171 -9.65 -9.66 6.34
C ILE A 171 -9.53 -9.85 4.83
N SER A 172 -9.64 -11.09 4.35
CA SER A 172 -9.70 -11.38 2.90
C SER A 172 -10.89 -10.67 2.24
N THR A 173 -12.05 -10.67 2.91
CA THR A 173 -13.24 -9.94 2.44
C THR A 173 -12.99 -8.43 2.32
N PHE A 174 -12.24 -7.82 3.25
CA PHE A 174 -11.87 -6.40 3.18
C PHE A 174 -11.04 -6.07 1.95
N VAL A 175 -10.04 -6.91 1.65
CA VAL A 175 -9.20 -6.74 0.45
C VAL A 175 -10.04 -6.84 -0.83
N SER A 176 -10.97 -7.81 -0.89
CA SER A 176 -11.90 -7.92 -2.01
C SER A 176 -12.83 -6.70 -2.13
N LEU A 177 -13.34 -6.19 -1.01
CA LEU A 177 -14.16 -4.98 -0.98
C LEU A 177 -13.40 -3.77 -1.52
N VAL A 178 -12.15 -3.56 -1.07
CA VAL A 178 -11.31 -2.49 -1.59
C VAL A 178 -11.18 -2.58 -3.12
N SER A 179 -10.94 -3.77 -3.67
CA SER A 179 -10.79 -3.96 -5.12
C SER A 179 -12.09 -3.67 -5.89
N ILE A 180 -13.23 -4.19 -5.42
CA ILE A 180 -14.56 -3.94 -6.03
C ILE A 180 -14.86 -2.44 -6.03
N TRP A 181 -14.68 -1.79 -4.89
CA TRP A 181 -15.00 -0.38 -4.75
C TRP A 181 -13.97 0.53 -5.43
N ASN A 182 -12.71 0.11 -5.58
CA ASN A 182 -11.74 0.79 -6.43
C ASN A 182 -12.21 0.86 -7.88
N TYR A 183 -12.65 -0.28 -8.41
CA TYR A 183 -13.20 -0.36 -9.74
C TYR A 183 -14.44 0.55 -9.89
N LEU A 184 -15.42 0.45 -8.96
CA LEU A 184 -16.62 1.29 -9.00
C LEU A 184 -16.29 2.78 -8.86
N GLY A 185 -15.30 3.14 -8.04
CA GLY A 185 -14.80 4.51 -7.89
C GLY A 185 -14.29 5.08 -9.20
N ARG A 186 -13.50 4.30 -9.96
CA ARG A 186 -12.99 4.71 -11.28
C ARG A 186 -14.11 4.95 -12.29
N VAL A 187 -15.06 4.01 -12.36
CA VAL A 187 -16.20 4.10 -13.27
C VAL A 187 -17.05 5.31 -12.90
N PHE A 188 -17.49 5.40 -11.65
CA PHE A 188 -18.40 6.44 -11.18
C PHE A 188 -17.77 7.83 -11.29
N SER A 189 -16.54 8.04 -10.81
CA SER A 189 -15.93 9.37 -10.86
C SER A 189 -15.66 9.83 -12.29
N GLY A 190 -15.35 8.93 -13.22
CA GLY A 190 -15.21 9.25 -14.63
C GLY A 190 -16.50 9.85 -15.22
N PHE A 191 -17.62 9.13 -15.08
CA PHE A 191 -18.91 9.60 -15.61
C PHE A 191 -19.47 10.81 -14.85
N VAL A 192 -19.41 10.78 -13.52
CA VAL A 192 -19.98 11.85 -12.69
C VAL A 192 -19.18 13.13 -12.84
N SER A 193 -17.87 13.07 -12.98
CA SER A 193 -17.08 14.29 -13.21
C SER A 193 -17.37 14.94 -14.56
N GLU A 194 -17.60 14.12 -15.60
CA GLU A 194 -18.05 14.65 -16.89
C GLU A 194 -19.44 15.27 -16.81
N HIS A 195 -20.38 14.60 -16.14
CA HIS A 195 -21.73 15.10 -15.97
C HIS A 195 -21.76 16.42 -15.19
N PHE A 196 -21.02 16.51 -14.10
CA PHE A 196 -20.97 17.70 -13.26
C PHE A 196 -20.26 18.88 -13.93
N LEU A 197 -19.20 18.61 -14.70
CA LEU A 197 -18.53 19.64 -15.48
C LEU A 197 -19.43 20.19 -16.60
N THR A 198 -20.06 19.31 -17.37
CA THR A 198 -20.89 19.72 -18.53
C THR A 198 -22.19 20.38 -18.10
N LYS A 199 -22.89 19.85 -17.09
CA LYS A 199 -24.19 20.35 -16.65
C LYS A 199 -24.11 21.52 -15.68
N TYR A 200 -23.19 21.45 -14.72
CA TYR A 200 -23.11 22.41 -13.61
C TYR A 200 -21.84 23.28 -13.64
N ARG A 201 -20.95 23.12 -14.63
CA ARG A 201 -19.64 23.80 -14.70
C ARG A 201 -18.82 23.58 -13.42
N PHE A 202 -19.06 22.47 -12.74
CA PHE A 202 -18.43 22.19 -11.46
C PHE A 202 -16.97 21.75 -11.69
N PRO A 203 -15.99 22.43 -11.08
CA PRO A 203 -14.58 22.18 -11.38
C PRO A 203 -14.11 20.85 -10.78
N ARG A 204 -13.41 20.03 -11.58
CA ARG A 204 -12.91 18.72 -11.14
C ARG A 204 -11.94 18.76 -9.94
N PRO A 205 -11.09 19.79 -9.75
CA PRO A 205 -10.30 19.91 -8.52
C PRO A 205 -11.16 19.97 -7.24
N LEU A 206 -12.36 20.57 -7.29
CA LEU A 206 -13.29 20.54 -6.16
C LEU A 206 -13.88 19.13 -5.96
N MET A 207 -14.15 18.39 -7.04
CA MET A 207 -14.58 16.98 -6.93
C MET A 207 -13.49 16.11 -6.29
N LEU A 208 -12.23 16.34 -6.64
CA LEU A 208 -11.09 15.69 -5.99
C LEU A 208 -11.06 16.03 -4.50
N THR A 209 -11.24 17.30 -4.15
CA THR A 209 -11.29 17.75 -2.74
C THR A 209 -12.43 17.06 -1.97
N LEU A 210 -13.63 16.97 -2.54
CA LEU A 210 -14.76 16.25 -1.95
C LEU A 210 -14.42 14.76 -1.75
N THR A 211 -13.77 14.14 -2.74
CA THR A 211 -13.32 12.75 -2.65
C THR A 211 -12.31 12.53 -1.51
N LEU A 212 -11.41 13.49 -1.29
CA LEU A 212 -10.46 13.47 -0.16
C LEU A 212 -11.16 13.63 1.18
N PHE A 213 -12.15 14.53 1.29
CA PHE A 213 -12.95 14.66 2.51
C PHE A 213 -13.70 13.36 2.85
N VAL A 214 -14.27 12.70 1.85
CA VAL A 214 -14.92 11.40 2.04
C VAL A 214 -13.88 10.34 2.47
N SER A 215 -12.66 10.37 1.94
CA SER A 215 -11.61 9.43 2.35
C SER A 215 -11.19 9.62 3.81
N CYS A 216 -11.23 10.85 4.34
CA CYS A 216 -11.00 11.12 5.76
C CYS A 216 -12.00 10.36 6.65
N ILE A 217 -13.27 10.24 6.25
CA ILE A 217 -14.26 9.45 6.99
C ILE A 217 -13.81 7.99 7.10
N GLY A 218 -13.30 7.41 6.01
CA GLY A 218 -12.74 6.05 6.01
C GLY A 218 -11.58 5.89 7.00
N HIS A 219 -10.66 6.85 7.04
CA HIS A 219 -9.54 6.84 7.98
C HIS A 219 -10.01 7.01 9.44
N LEU A 220 -10.98 7.88 9.70
CA LEU A 220 -11.55 8.07 11.03
C LEU A 220 -12.27 6.82 11.54
N LEU A 221 -12.99 6.10 10.66
CA LEU A 221 -13.62 4.82 11.01
C LEU A 221 -12.60 3.76 11.45
N ILE A 222 -11.43 3.73 10.82
CA ILE A 222 -10.31 2.85 11.22
C ILE A 222 -9.75 3.32 12.57
N ALA A 223 -9.53 4.63 12.73
CA ALA A 223 -8.90 5.19 13.92
C ALA A 223 -9.75 5.02 15.19
N PHE A 224 -11.08 5.11 15.09
CA PHE A 224 -11.98 5.00 16.24
C PHE A 224 -12.41 3.58 16.59
N ASP A 225 -11.92 2.56 15.87
CA ASP A 225 -12.30 1.15 16.08
C ASP A 225 -13.81 0.93 16.23
N VAL A 226 -14.60 1.56 15.35
CA VAL A 226 -16.06 1.41 15.38
C VAL A 226 -16.40 -0.05 15.08
N LYS A 227 -17.41 -0.61 15.75
CA LYS A 227 -17.85 -1.99 15.49
C LYS A 227 -18.22 -2.16 14.02
N ASN A 228 -17.60 -3.14 13.35
CA ASN A 228 -17.73 -3.35 11.89
C ASN A 228 -17.29 -2.15 11.03
N GLY A 229 -16.56 -1.19 11.61
CA GLY A 229 -16.08 0.02 10.96
C GLY A 229 -15.10 -0.30 9.83
N LEU A 230 -14.32 -1.37 9.95
CA LEU A 230 -13.36 -1.76 8.91
C LEU A 230 -14.02 -2.24 7.60
N TYR A 231 -15.24 -2.80 7.67
CA TYR A 231 -16.05 -3.10 6.48
C TYR A 231 -16.39 -1.81 5.72
N ILE A 232 -16.94 -0.83 6.43
CA ILE A 232 -17.36 0.45 5.87
C ILE A 232 -16.14 1.24 5.38
N ALA A 233 -15.05 1.24 6.15
CA ALA A 233 -13.80 1.89 5.79
C ALA A 233 -13.23 1.29 4.49
N SER A 234 -13.24 -0.03 4.33
CA SER A 234 -12.75 -0.69 3.10
C SER A 234 -13.53 -0.27 1.85
N VAL A 235 -14.85 -0.11 1.98
CA VAL A 235 -15.72 0.41 0.91
C VAL A 235 -15.37 1.86 0.56
N ILE A 236 -15.29 2.73 1.56
CA ILE A 236 -15.03 4.17 1.39
C ILE A 236 -13.61 4.39 0.82
N ILE A 237 -12.60 3.77 1.43
CA ILE A 237 -11.20 3.90 1.02
C ILE A 237 -11.00 3.34 -0.39
N GLY A 238 -11.57 2.17 -0.70
CA GLY A 238 -11.53 1.59 -2.04
C GLY A 238 -12.11 2.54 -3.08
N PHE A 239 -13.32 3.04 -2.85
CA PHE A 239 -14.00 3.98 -3.74
C PHE A 239 -13.22 5.28 -3.95
N CYS A 240 -12.77 5.92 -2.87
CA CYS A 240 -12.02 7.18 -2.93
C CYS A 240 -10.70 7.00 -3.69
N PHE A 241 -9.96 5.93 -3.40
CA PHE A 241 -8.71 5.62 -4.10
C PHE A 241 -8.95 5.36 -5.60
N GLY A 242 -10.05 4.68 -5.95
CA GLY A 242 -10.44 4.49 -7.34
C GLY A 242 -10.83 5.79 -8.04
N ALA A 243 -11.62 6.62 -7.37
CA ALA A 243 -12.13 7.87 -7.89
C ALA A 243 -11.03 8.92 -8.19
N GLN A 244 -9.94 8.89 -7.43
CA GLN A 244 -8.80 9.80 -7.57
C GLN A 244 -8.12 9.71 -8.95
N TRP A 245 -8.02 8.52 -9.55
CA TRP A 245 -7.27 8.34 -10.81
C TRP A 245 -7.92 9.01 -12.03
N PRO A 246 -9.22 8.76 -12.34
CA PRO A 246 -9.88 9.48 -13.45
C PRO A 246 -9.92 10.98 -13.24
N LEU A 247 -10.11 11.43 -11.99
CA LEU A 247 -10.07 12.85 -11.65
C LEU A 247 -8.68 13.42 -11.91
N LEU A 248 -7.61 12.73 -11.51
CA LEU A 248 -6.23 13.15 -11.75
C LEU A 248 -5.92 13.26 -13.25
N PHE A 249 -6.31 12.26 -14.05
CA PHE A 249 -6.12 12.29 -15.51
C PHE A 249 -6.83 13.50 -16.13
N ALA A 250 -8.11 13.70 -15.78
CA ALA A 250 -8.90 14.79 -16.32
C ALA A 250 -8.35 16.16 -15.90
N ILE A 251 -8.04 16.35 -14.62
CA ILE A 251 -7.49 17.61 -14.08
C ILE A 251 -6.17 17.99 -14.76
N ILE A 252 -5.24 17.04 -14.93
CA ILE A 252 -3.95 17.31 -15.59
C ILE A 252 -4.17 17.73 -17.05
N SER A 253 -5.05 17.03 -17.78
CA SER A 253 -5.36 17.39 -19.16
C SER A 253 -6.06 18.74 -19.30
N GLU A 254 -6.92 19.11 -18.34
CA GLU A 254 -7.68 20.37 -18.35
C GLU A 254 -6.84 21.57 -17.93
N LEU A 255 -5.90 21.39 -16.98
CA LEU A 255 -5.05 22.47 -16.48
C LEU A 255 -3.85 22.76 -17.39
N PHE A 256 -3.19 21.71 -17.89
CA PHE A 256 -1.88 21.84 -18.55
C PHE A 256 -1.90 21.54 -20.05
N GLY A 257 -3.04 21.06 -20.56
CA GLY A 257 -3.22 20.71 -21.96
C GLY A 257 -2.71 19.31 -22.32
N LEU A 258 -2.79 18.98 -23.61
CA LEU A 258 -2.55 17.62 -24.12
C LEU A 258 -1.14 17.43 -24.67
N LYS A 259 -0.45 18.51 -25.04
CA LYS A 259 0.85 18.46 -25.74
C LYS A 259 1.93 17.65 -25.01
N TYR A 260 2.05 17.83 -23.70
CA TYR A 260 3.00 17.09 -22.85
C TYR A 260 2.29 16.27 -21.77
N TYR A 261 1.03 15.91 -22.02
CA TYR A 261 0.17 15.23 -21.04
C TYR A 261 0.82 14.00 -20.43
N ALA A 262 1.41 13.12 -21.24
CA ALA A 262 2.03 11.89 -20.76
C ALA A 262 3.16 12.17 -19.75
N THR A 263 3.99 13.18 -20.00
CA THR A 263 5.08 13.57 -19.09
C THR A 263 4.54 14.15 -17.79
N LEU A 264 3.58 15.07 -17.87
CA LEU A 264 3.00 15.73 -16.70
C LEU A 264 2.20 14.76 -15.84
N TYR A 265 1.48 13.83 -16.46
CA TYR A 265 0.81 12.74 -15.78
C TYR A 265 1.81 11.84 -15.03
N ASN A 266 2.88 11.40 -15.70
CA ASN A 266 3.87 10.55 -15.06
C ASN A 266 4.60 11.27 -13.91
N PHE A 267 4.84 12.58 -14.02
CA PHE A 267 5.35 13.35 -12.89
C PHE A 267 4.35 13.38 -11.73
N GLY A 268 3.08 13.67 -12.02
CA GLY A 268 2.01 13.63 -11.01
C GLY A 268 1.89 12.25 -10.34
N SER A 269 2.11 11.16 -11.07
CA SER A 269 2.04 9.81 -10.52
C SER A 269 3.19 9.49 -9.55
N VAL A 270 4.34 10.17 -9.64
CA VAL A 270 5.46 10.08 -8.67
C VAL A 270 5.03 10.52 -7.26
N ALA A 271 3.97 11.34 -7.14
CA ALA A 271 3.37 11.66 -5.84
C ALA A 271 2.94 10.41 -5.06
N SER A 272 2.51 9.35 -5.75
CA SER A 272 2.05 8.10 -5.13
C SER A 272 3.17 7.34 -4.40
N PRO A 273 4.29 6.94 -5.04
CA PRO A 273 5.39 6.27 -4.34
C PRO A 273 6.07 7.19 -3.32
N LEU A 274 6.15 8.50 -3.57
CA LEU A 274 6.71 9.45 -2.61
C LEU A 274 5.83 9.56 -1.35
N GLY A 275 4.51 9.69 -1.53
CA GLY A 275 3.55 9.71 -0.44
C GLY A 275 3.53 8.41 0.34
N LEU A 276 3.58 7.26 -0.34
CA LEU A 276 3.71 5.96 0.30
C LEU A 276 5.02 5.87 1.12
N TYR A 277 6.16 6.30 0.59
CA TYR A 277 7.41 6.28 1.33
C TYR A 277 7.35 7.16 2.59
N VAL A 278 6.84 8.40 2.47
CA VAL A 278 6.76 9.32 3.60
C VAL A 278 5.74 8.85 4.64
N LEU A 279 4.53 8.50 4.22
CA LEU A 279 3.44 8.15 5.14
C LEU A 279 3.57 6.73 5.67
N ASN A 280 3.93 5.75 4.84
CA ASN A 280 4.05 4.35 5.23
C ASN A 280 5.40 4.06 5.90
N VAL A 281 6.51 4.36 5.23
CA VAL A 281 7.85 3.99 5.73
C VAL A 281 8.33 4.92 6.84
N LYS A 282 8.30 6.24 6.62
CA LYS A 282 8.86 7.20 7.58
C LYS A 282 7.95 7.45 8.79
N ILE A 283 6.63 7.54 8.57
CA ILE A 283 5.69 7.88 9.64
C ILE A 283 5.10 6.61 10.28
N THR A 284 4.37 5.80 9.51
CA THR A 284 3.64 4.64 10.06
C THR A 284 4.59 3.60 10.64
N GLY A 285 5.67 3.24 9.93
CA GLY A 285 6.67 2.29 10.41
C GLY A 285 7.33 2.73 11.72
N HIS A 286 7.82 3.98 11.77
CA HIS A 286 8.46 4.51 12.98
C HIS A 286 7.50 4.59 14.18
N LEU A 287 6.23 4.93 13.94
CA LEU A 287 5.23 4.97 15.00
C LEU A 287 4.88 3.56 15.50
N TYR A 288 4.75 2.60 14.58
CA TYR A 288 4.52 1.19 14.90
C TYR A 288 5.67 0.60 15.74
N ASP A 289 6.92 0.86 15.36
CA ASP A 289 8.10 0.38 16.09
C ASP A 289 8.18 0.98 17.51
N LYS A 290 7.80 2.26 17.66
CA LYS A 290 7.75 2.93 18.97
C LYS A 290 6.70 2.31 19.89
N GLU A 291 5.51 2.03 19.38
CA GLU A 291 4.45 1.36 20.14
C GLU A 291 4.82 -0.09 20.47
N ALA A 292 5.45 -0.80 19.53
CA ALA A 292 5.97 -2.15 19.75
C ALA A 292 7.01 -2.18 20.88
N ALA A 293 7.96 -1.25 20.89
CA ALA A 293 8.95 -1.13 21.97
C ALA A 293 8.30 -0.86 23.34
N THR A 294 7.28 0.01 23.37
CA THR A 294 6.51 0.31 24.59
C THR A 294 5.78 -0.93 25.11
N PHE A 295 5.15 -1.70 24.22
CA PHE A 295 4.51 -2.97 24.54
C PHE A 295 5.50 -3.99 25.14
N PHE A 296 6.66 -4.19 24.50
CA PHE A 296 7.69 -5.10 25.05
C PHE A 296 8.21 -4.62 26.40
N GLY A 297 8.42 -3.32 26.59
CA GLY A 297 8.80 -2.74 27.88
C GLY A 297 7.77 -3.01 28.98
N ALA A 298 6.47 -2.91 28.67
CA ALA A 298 5.39 -3.25 29.59
C ALA A 298 5.38 -4.74 29.96
N VAL A 299 5.56 -5.63 28.98
CA VAL A 299 5.65 -7.08 29.21
C VAL A 299 6.85 -7.43 30.10
N PHE A 300 8.02 -6.86 29.82
CA PHE A 300 9.21 -7.04 30.66
C PHE A 300 8.99 -6.55 32.08
N SER A 301 8.36 -5.38 32.25
CA SER A 301 8.02 -4.84 33.57
C SER A 301 7.08 -5.76 34.34
N LEU A 302 6.04 -6.30 33.68
CA LEU A 302 5.12 -7.27 34.29
C LEU A 302 5.82 -8.58 34.66
N LEU A 303 6.75 -9.07 33.84
CA LEU A 303 7.55 -10.25 34.15
C LEU A 303 8.47 -10.01 35.36
N LEU A 304 9.09 -8.83 35.46
CA LEU A 304 9.90 -8.45 36.62
C LEU A 304 9.04 -8.36 37.88
N VAL A 305 7.84 -7.78 37.80
CA VAL A 305 6.87 -7.76 38.92
C VAL A 305 6.45 -9.18 39.31
N ALA A 306 6.13 -10.05 38.35
CA ALA A 306 5.77 -11.44 38.63
C ALA A 306 6.93 -12.22 39.27
N ARG A 307 8.17 -11.97 38.84
CA ARG A 307 9.38 -12.58 39.41
C ARG A 307 9.66 -12.08 40.83
N THR A 308 9.52 -10.78 41.06
CA THR A 308 9.73 -10.16 42.39
C THR A 308 8.58 -10.45 43.36
N ARG A 309 7.42 -10.91 42.89
CA ARG A 309 6.30 -11.31 43.76
C ARG A 309 6.66 -12.40 44.76
N LYS A 310 7.55 -13.33 44.42
CA LYS A 310 8.06 -14.35 45.37
C LYS A 310 8.97 -13.73 46.43
N PHE A 311 9.77 -12.73 46.05
CA PHE A 311 10.66 -11.99 46.96
C PHE A 311 9.86 -11.17 47.98
N TYR A 312 8.85 -10.40 47.53
CA TYR A 312 7.98 -9.60 48.43
C TYR A 312 6.99 -10.44 49.26
N LYS A 313 6.73 -11.70 48.88
CA LYS A 313 5.93 -12.63 49.71
C LYS A 313 6.70 -13.19 50.90
N GLY A 314 8.04 -13.11 50.91
CA GLY A 314 8.84 -13.51 52.07
C GLY A 314 8.77 -12.48 53.19
N ASP A 315 8.85 -12.91 54.46
CA ASP A 315 8.93 -11.99 55.60
C ASP A 315 10.31 -11.33 55.64
N ILE A 316 10.41 -10.17 55.01
CA ILE A 316 11.65 -9.38 54.85
C ILE A 316 12.21 -8.93 56.22
N TYR A 317 11.38 -8.89 57.26
CA TYR A 317 11.77 -8.46 58.60
C TYR A 317 12.07 -9.61 59.56
N LYS A 318 11.93 -10.87 59.13
CA LYS A 318 12.14 -12.05 59.99
C LYS A 318 13.49 -11.98 60.72
N ARG A 319 14.57 -11.66 59.99
CA ARG A 319 15.93 -11.55 60.55
C ARG A 319 16.05 -10.45 61.61
N PHE A 320 15.50 -9.26 61.35
CA PHE A 320 15.55 -8.16 62.32
C PHE A 320 14.71 -8.45 63.57
N ARG A 321 13.59 -9.17 63.39
CA ARG A 321 12.74 -9.61 64.50
C ARG A 321 13.46 -10.65 65.36
N GLU A 322 14.14 -11.60 64.73
CA GLU A 322 14.95 -12.61 65.41
C GLU A 322 16.15 -11.97 66.13
N GLU A 323 16.87 -11.05 65.49
CA GLU A 323 17.97 -10.29 66.11
C GLU A 323 17.47 -9.46 67.32
N ALA A 324 16.29 -8.84 67.23
CA ALA A 324 15.67 -8.12 68.35
C ALA A 324 15.29 -9.05 69.52
N MET A 325 14.70 -10.21 69.23
CA MET A 325 14.36 -11.21 70.26
C MET A 325 15.60 -11.74 70.98
N VAL A 326 16.69 -12.01 70.24
CA VAL A 326 17.96 -12.44 70.84
C VAL A 326 18.54 -11.35 71.73
N THR A 327 18.53 -10.10 71.28
CA THR A 327 19.04 -8.95 72.06
C THR A 327 18.23 -8.74 73.35
N GLU A 328 16.89 -8.86 73.30
CA GLU A 328 16.03 -8.78 74.48
C GLU A 328 16.30 -9.94 75.47
N ALA A 329 16.50 -11.15 74.96
CA ALA A 329 16.83 -12.31 75.78
C ALA A 329 18.17 -12.14 76.50
N GLU A 330 19.22 -11.67 75.82
CA GLU A 330 20.53 -11.39 76.42
C GLU A 330 20.45 -10.28 77.49
N MET A 331 19.64 -9.25 77.26
CA MET A 331 19.43 -8.18 78.25
C MET A 331 18.69 -8.68 79.50
N LEU A 332 17.70 -9.56 79.33
CA LEU A 332 16.99 -10.21 80.45
C LEU A 332 17.91 -11.13 81.25
N GLU A 333 18.76 -11.91 80.59
CA GLU A 333 19.73 -12.79 81.24
C GLU A 333 20.74 -12.00 82.08
N LYS A 334 21.30 -10.92 81.53
CA LYS A 334 22.20 -10.01 82.27
C LYS A 334 21.50 -9.35 83.47
N LYS A 335 20.24 -8.95 83.32
CA LYS A 335 19.46 -8.37 84.42
C LYS A 335 19.21 -9.37 85.55
N ASN A 336 18.91 -10.62 85.21
CA ASN A 336 18.70 -11.68 86.20
C ASN A 336 20.00 -12.05 86.94
N MET A 337 21.13 -12.13 86.24
CA MET A 337 22.43 -12.33 86.90
C MET A 337 22.80 -11.17 87.83
N GLY A 338 22.63 -9.92 87.40
CA GLY A 338 22.89 -8.76 88.25
C GLY A 338 22.02 -8.72 89.52
N LYS A 339 20.75 -9.11 89.40
CA LYS A 339 19.85 -9.24 90.55
C LYS A 339 20.28 -10.36 91.51
N THR A 340 20.75 -11.48 90.97
CA THR A 340 21.24 -12.61 91.78
C THR A 340 22.53 -12.24 92.53
N GLU A 341 23.42 -11.44 91.92
CA GLU A 341 24.61 -10.90 92.60
C GLU A 341 24.28 -9.83 93.65
N GLU A 342 23.29 -8.98 93.41
CA GLU A 342 22.77 -8.04 94.43
C GLU A 342 22.13 -8.77 95.61
N ASP A 343 21.26 -9.74 95.34
CA ASP A 343 20.60 -10.56 96.36
C ASP A 343 21.64 -11.38 97.18
N ALA A 344 22.71 -11.86 96.54
CA ALA A 344 23.84 -12.51 97.23
C ALA A 344 24.63 -11.55 98.14
N LYS A 345 24.86 -10.31 97.71
CA LYS A 345 25.54 -9.27 98.53
C LYS A 345 24.69 -8.78 99.70
N VAL A 346 23.36 -8.69 99.53
CA VAL A 346 22.41 -8.37 100.61
C VAL A 346 22.34 -9.52 101.63
N GLY A 347 22.42 -10.77 101.16
CA GLY A 347 22.53 -11.95 102.02
C GLY A 347 23.81 -11.98 102.87
N GLU A 348 24.95 -11.57 102.33
CA GLU A 348 26.21 -11.47 103.09
C GLU A 348 26.21 -10.33 104.11
N GLN A 349 25.60 -9.17 103.81
CA GLN A 349 25.51 -8.07 104.79
C GLN A 349 24.65 -8.40 106.02
N HIS A 350 23.67 -9.31 105.89
CA HIS A 350 22.84 -9.74 107.02
C HIS A 350 23.50 -10.77 107.96
N VAL A 351 24.60 -11.42 107.53
CA VAL A 351 25.30 -12.44 108.35
C VAL A 351 26.40 -11.83 109.24
N VAL A 352 26.85 -10.60 108.96
CA VAL A 352 27.98 -9.97 109.69
C VAL A 352 27.54 -9.11 110.89
N THR A 353 26.23 -9.04 111.22
CA THR A 353 25.72 -8.22 112.35
C THR A 353 25.05 -9.02 113.49
N THR A 354 25.63 -10.16 113.87
CA THR A 354 25.23 -10.89 115.10
C THR A 354 26.42 -11.26 115.95
#